data_AF-A0A1W9JJE8-F1
#
_entry.id   AF-A0A1W9JJE8-F1
#
_cell.length_a   1.000
_cell.length_b   1.000
_cell.length_c   1.000
_cell.angle_alpha   90.00
_cell.angle_beta   90.00
_cell.angle_gamma   90.00
#
_symmetry.space_group_name_H-M   'P 1'
#
loop_
_entity.id
_entity.type
_entity.pdbx_description
1 polymer ?
#
loop_
_entity_poly.entity_id
_entity_poly.type
_entity_poly.pdbx_seq_one_letter_code
_entity_poly.pdbx_strand_id
1 'polypeptide(L)'
;TRLITRYYSENAVFYMGWKSNDKHRTLGMRIKTTRFVLPGHKVESYHNSLNWESERLLADFDKVFALLDGKTEADVSLVSVFRQHFHALRVGKRIGGSYFDVRYYPGVGTIHFFPKSKTLIDRMNRWVGRQRRWLPPVESQAGQGFWQQFEQAETLDRAFHTEVNKQCPRSSRHVHFDPFWAIKHGGESEREKGHRLLTQAMSTVLASRGIDPDAVLENEPSSLLEWAEALPSDTVLALAS
;
A
#
# COMPACT_ATOMS: atom_id res chain seq x y z
N THR A 1 -5.74 -7.43 -1.60
CA THR A 1 -5.91 -6.21 -0.77
C THR A 1 -7.32 -5.94 -0.28
N ARG A 2 -8.40 -6.08 -1.08
CA ARG A 2 -9.76 -5.76 -0.60
C ARG A 2 -10.16 -6.57 0.64
N LEU A 3 -9.76 -7.84 0.75
CA LEU A 3 -9.98 -8.66 1.96
C LEU A 3 -9.21 -8.13 3.19
N ILE A 4 -7.96 -7.72 3.01
CA ILE A 4 -7.06 -7.27 4.09
C ILE A 4 -7.53 -5.93 4.67
N THR A 5 -7.98 -5.00 3.84
CA THR A 5 -8.30 -3.62 4.29
C THR A 5 -9.79 -3.36 4.50
N ARG A 6 -10.68 -4.30 4.12
CA ARG A 6 -12.14 -4.11 4.24
C ARG A 6 -12.64 -4.11 5.68
N TYR A 7 -12.00 -4.82 6.60
CA TYR A 7 -12.55 -5.02 7.95
C TYR A 7 -11.73 -4.38 9.06
N TYR A 8 -10.45 -4.09 8.82
CA TYR A 8 -9.60 -3.37 9.75
C TYR A 8 -8.87 -2.25 9.00
N SER A 9 -9.30 -1.01 9.21
CA SER A 9 -8.61 0.18 8.70
C SER A 9 -7.16 0.22 9.17
N GLU A 10 -6.91 -0.28 10.39
CA GLU A 10 -5.59 -0.41 11.01
C GLU A 10 -4.59 -1.29 10.24
N ASN A 11 -5.04 -2.11 9.29
CA ASN A 11 -4.14 -2.92 8.46
C ASN A 11 -3.44 -2.13 7.36
N ALA A 12 -3.95 -0.93 7.04
CA ALA A 12 -3.45 -0.11 5.96
C ALA A 12 -3.03 1.26 6.48
N VAL A 13 -2.15 1.88 5.71
CA VAL A 13 -1.78 3.28 5.84
C VAL A 13 -1.97 3.96 4.50
N PHE A 14 -2.17 5.27 4.56
CA PHE A 14 -2.48 6.09 3.41
C PHE A 14 -1.26 6.86 2.92
N TYR A 15 -1.24 7.15 1.62
CA TYR A 15 -0.28 8.05 0.97
C TYR A 15 -0.98 8.78 -0.17
N MET A 16 -0.43 9.89 -0.63
CA MET A 16 -0.93 10.58 -1.83
C MET A 16 -0.66 9.69 -3.04
N GLY A 17 -1.73 9.16 -3.62
CA GLY A 17 -1.68 8.31 -4.80
C GLY A 17 -1.88 9.10 -6.09
N TRP A 18 -1.51 8.46 -7.18
CA TRP A 18 -1.66 8.92 -8.55
C TRP A 18 -3.12 8.78 -9.04
N LYS A 19 -3.62 9.67 -9.91
CA LYS A 19 -4.80 9.44 -10.76
C LYS A 19 -4.72 10.34 -12.01
N SER A 20 -4.62 9.70 -13.17
CA SER A 20 -4.56 10.24 -14.55
C SER A 20 -3.53 11.34 -14.85
N ASN A 21 -3.35 11.63 -16.15
CA ASN A 21 -2.32 12.54 -16.72
C ASN A 21 -2.33 13.96 -16.12
N ASP A 22 -3.44 14.37 -15.48
CA ASP A 22 -3.62 15.70 -14.89
C ASP A 22 -3.46 15.72 -13.35
N LYS A 23 -2.72 14.77 -12.77
CA LYS A 23 -2.41 14.72 -11.32
C LYS A 23 -3.66 14.80 -10.42
N HIS A 24 -4.76 14.14 -10.79
CA HIS A 24 -5.89 14.02 -9.87
C HIS A 24 -5.39 13.23 -8.65
N ARG A 25 -5.59 13.78 -7.44
CA ARG A 25 -5.08 13.15 -6.22
C ARG A 25 -6.15 12.25 -5.65
N THR A 26 -5.84 10.96 -5.56
CA THR A 26 -6.60 10.06 -4.70
C THR A 26 -5.67 9.50 -3.64
N LEU A 27 -6.20 9.21 -2.46
CA LEU A 27 -5.40 8.49 -1.48
C LEU A 27 -5.18 7.05 -1.91
N GLY A 28 -3.90 6.72 -2.11
CA GLY A 28 -3.45 5.36 -2.20
C GLY A 28 -3.44 4.71 -0.82
N MET A 29 -3.54 3.38 -0.81
CA MET A 29 -3.40 2.59 0.41
C MET A 29 -2.29 1.57 0.23
N ARG A 30 -1.55 1.32 1.31
CA ARG A 30 -0.60 0.20 1.40
C ARG A 30 -0.80 -0.54 2.71
N ILE A 31 -0.57 -1.84 2.69
CA ILE A 31 -0.66 -2.68 3.90
C ILE A 31 0.57 -2.44 4.77
N LYS A 32 0.37 -2.44 6.09
CA LYS A 32 1.46 -2.35 7.08
C LYS A 32 2.42 -3.53 6.95
N THR A 33 3.70 -3.24 7.08
CA THR A 33 4.81 -4.21 6.99
C THR A 33 5.04 -4.94 8.30
N THR A 34 4.45 -4.45 9.39
CA THR A 34 4.61 -4.97 10.76
C THR A 34 3.56 -6.03 11.13
N ARG A 35 2.28 -5.76 10.85
CA ARG A 35 1.16 -6.67 11.13
C ARG A 35 -0.07 -6.31 10.32
N PHE A 36 -0.83 -7.31 9.89
CA PHE A 36 -2.23 -7.14 9.48
C PHE A 36 -3.12 -8.27 10.01
N VAL A 37 -4.42 -8.01 10.11
CA VAL A 37 -5.42 -8.89 10.75
C VAL A 37 -6.55 -9.22 9.79
N LEU A 38 -6.84 -10.51 9.60
CA LEU A 38 -7.99 -10.97 8.83
C LEU A 38 -9.09 -11.49 9.78
N PRO A 39 -10.31 -10.94 9.74
CA PRO A 39 -11.46 -11.52 10.43
C PRO A 39 -12.20 -12.52 9.55
N GLY A 40 -13.22 -13.16 10.12
CA GLY A 40 -14.11 -14.07 9.40
C GLY A 40 -13.65 -15.53 9.45
N HIS A 41 -12.75 -15.85 10.37
CA HIS A 41 -12.16 -17.18 10.55
C HIS A 41 -12.58 -17.77 11.90
N LYS A 42 -13.81 -17.52 12.34
CA LYS A 42 -14.34 -18.11 13.59
C LYS A 42 -14.54 -19.61 13.39
N VAL A 43 -14.15 -20.39 14.39
CA VAL A 43 -14.42 -21.83 14.46
C VAL A 43 -15.04 -22.13 15.81
N GLU A 44 -15.98 -23.08 15.84
CA GLU A 44 -16.52 -23.58 17.10
C GLU A 44 -15.46 -24.33 17.90
N SER A 45 -15.65 -24.38 19.22
CA SER A 45 -14.69 -24.95 20.16
C SER A 45 -14.35 -26.43 19.88
N TYR A 46 -15.25 -27.17 19.25
CA TYR A 46 -15.09 -28.59 18.92
C TYR A 46 -14.37 -28.85 17.58
N HIS A 47 -14.12 -27.83 16.75
CA HIS A 47 -13.41 -28.01 15.48
C HIS A 47 -11.89 -28.18 15.69
N ASN A 48 -11.28 -29.08 14.93
CA ASN A 48 -9.83 -29.35 14.99
C ASN A 48 -9.06 -28.79 13.79
N SER A 49 -9.71 -27.99 12.95
CA SER A 49 -9.11 -27.32 11.79
C SER A 49 -9.83 -26.02 11.48
N LEU A 50 -9.25 -25.25 10.56
CA LEU A 50 -9.98 -24.18 9.88
C LEU A 50 -11.05 -24.77 8.96
N ASN A 51 -12.02 -23.94 8.57
CA ASN A 51 -12.93 -24.29 7.48
C ASN A 51 -12.22 -24.18 6.11
N TRP A 52 -12.85 -24.75 5.10
CA TRP A 52 -12.28 -24.85 3.76
C TRP A 52 -11.99 -23.48 3.14
N GLU A 53 -12.88 -22.49 3.32
CA GLU A 53 -12.70 -21.14 2.80
C GLU A 53 -11.48 -20.44 3.40
N SER A 54 -11.25 -20.63 4.69
CA SER A 54 -10.09 -20.08 5.38
C SER A 54 -8.80 -20.76 4.91
N GLU A 55 -8.80 -22.08 4.76
CA GLU A 55 -7.63 -22.80 4.22
C GLU A 55 -7.31 -22.37 2.79
N ARG A 56 -8.32 -22.20 1.93
CA ARG A 56 -8.13 -21.71 0.56
C ARG A 56 -7.54 -20.30 0.54
N LEU A 57 -8.01 -19.42 1.42
CA LEU A 57 -7.43 -18.08 1.55
C LEU A 57 -5.95 -18.15 1.95
N LEU A 58 -5.59 -19.01 2.92
CA LEU A 58 -4.20 -19.20 3.31
C LEU A 58 -3.34 -19.72 2.15
N ALA A 59 -3.87 -20.67 1.36
CA ALA A 59 -3.20 -21.18 0.17
C ALA A 59 -2.95 -20.07 -0.89
N ASP A 60 -3.90 -19.15 -1.06
CA ASP A 60 -3.72 -17.99 -1.94
C ASP A 60 -2.58 -17.09 -1.45
N PHE A 61 -2.43 -16.88 -0.14
CA PHE A 61 -1.30 -16.14 0.43
C PHE A 61 0.02 -16.87 0.17
N ASP A 62 0.09 -18.18 0.41
CA ASP A 62 1.29 -18.97 0.16
C ASP A 62 1.75 -18.86 -1.29
N LYS A 63 0.81 -19.00 -2.24
CA LYS A 63 1.07 -18.90 -3.67
C LYS A 63 1.53 -17.51 -4.09
N VAL A 64 0.83 -16.46 -3.65
CA VAL A 64 1.16 -15.08 -4.00
C VAL A 64 2.55 -14.70 -3.49
N PHE A 65 2.88 -15.06 -2.25
CA PHE A 65 4.17 -14.69 -1.67
C PHE A 65 5.32 -15.54 -2.23
N ALA A 66 5.09 -16.81 -2.57
CA ALA A 66 6.06 -17.58 -3.34
C ALA A 66 6.35 -16.94 -4.70
N LEU A 67 5.31 -16.55 -5.43
CA LEU A 67 5.47 -15.87 -6.73
C LEU A 67 6.24 -14.55 -6.61
N LEU A 68 5.95 -13.73 -5.58
CA LEU A 68 6.65 -12.48 -5.32
C LEU A 68 8.12 -12.68 -4.89
N ASP A 69 8.44 -13.85 -4.34
CA ASP A 69 9.79 -14.27 -3.97
C ASP A 69 10.53 -14.98 -5.13
N GLY A 70 9.85 -15.20 -6.28
CA GLY A 70 10.42 -15.91 -7.42
C GLY A 70 10.45 -17.44 -7.26
N LYS A 71 9.66 -17.99 -6.34
CA LYS A 71 9.52 -19.42 -6.08
C LYS A 71 8.18 -19.95 -6.61
N THR A 72 8.13 -21.25 -6.89
CA THR A 72 6.90 -21.94 -7.29
C THR A 72 5.98 -22.20 -6.08
N GLU A 73 6.57 -22.46 -4.91
CA GLU A 73 5.83 -22.76 -3.68
C GLU A 73 6.57 -22.24 -2.42
N ALA A 74 5.87 -22.25 -1.30
CA ALA A 74 6.41 -21.89 0.01
C ALA A 74 7.03 -23.13 0.67
N ASP A 75 8.24 -23.01 1.22
CA ASP A 75 8.95 -24.12 1.89
C ASP A 75 8.14 -24.67 3.08
N VAL A 76 7.55 -23.77 3.85
CA VAL A 76 6.57 -24.01 4.92
C VAL A 76 5.33 -23.15 4.66
N SER A 77 4.24 -23.77 4.23
CA SER A 77 3.00 -23.08 3.87
C SER A 77 2.14 -22.74 5.09
N LEU A 78 1.38 -21.64 5.05
CA LEU A 78 0.37 -21.30 6.05
C LEU A 78 -0.67 -22.40 6.21
N VAL A 79 -1.05 -23.07 5.12
CA VAL A 79 -1.94 -24.24 5.18
C VAL A 79 -1.33 -25.35 6.04
N SER A 80 -0.05 -25.70 5.83
CA SER A 80 0.64 -26.72 6.64
C SER A 80 0.73 -26.29 8.11
N VAL A 81 1.05 -25.01 8.38
CA VAL A 81 1.10 -24.45 9.73
C VAL A 81 -0.24 -24.62 10.44
N PHE A 82 -1.35 -24.27 9.81
CA PHE A 82 -2.67 -24.40 10.43
C PHE A 82 -3.12 -25.85 10.59
N ARG A 83 -2.79 -26.75 9.65
CA ARG A 83 -3.14 -28.17 9.77
C ARG A 83 -2.33 -28.89 10.85
N GLN A 84 -1.04 -28.62 10.95
CA GLN A 84 -0.13 -29.33 11.85
C GLN A 84 -0.12 -28.74 13.27
N HIS A 85 -0.36 -27.43 13.40
CA HIS A 85 -0.26 -26.71 14.67
C HIS A 85 -1.56 -26.05 15.11
N PHE A 86 -2.72 -26.54 14.67
CA PHE A 86 -4.02 -25.92 14.94
C PHE A 86 -4.27 -25.70 16.43
N HIS A 87 -4.05 -26.71 17.28
CA HIS A 87 -4.26 -26.60 18.72
C HIS A 87 -3.32 -25.56 19.35
N ALA A 88 -2.05 -25.54 18.95
CA ALA A 88 -1.08 -24.55 19.42
C ALA A 88 -1.54 -23.13 19.07
N LEU A 89 -1.99 -22.93 17.83
CA LEU A 89 -2.53 -21.66 17.34
C LEU A 89 -3.78 -21.24 18.12
N ARG A 90 -4.71 -22.16 18.40
CA ARG A 90 -5.94 -21.90 19.16
C ARG A 90 -5.70 -21.40 20.58
N VAL A 91 -4.64 -21.85 21.24
CA VAL A 91 -4.24 -21.38 22.57
C VAL A 91 -3.33 -20.15 22.52
N GLY A 92 -3.26 -19.47 21.38
CA GLY A 92 -2.58 -18.19 21.21
C GLY A 92 -1.08 -18.28 20.92
N LYS A 93 -0.51 -19.48 20.67
CA LYS A 93 0.90 -19.58 20.27
C LYS A 93 1.10 -18.89 18.92
N ARG A 94 2.27 -18.26 18.77
CA ARG A 94 2.74 -17.70 17.49
C ARG A 94 3.55 -18.77 16.77
N ILE A 95 3.12 -19.17 15.58
CA ILE A 95 3.78 -20.21 14.78
C ILE A 95 4.24 -19.61 13.45
N GLY A 96 5.44 -19.97 13.01
CA GLY A 96 6.07 -19.44 11.80
C GLY A 96 5.88 -20.33 10.58
N GLY A 97 5.49 -19.75 9.46
CA GLY A 97 5.64 -20.31 8.12
C GLY A 97 6.77 -19.61 7.34
N SER A 98 6.82 -19.77 6.02
CA SER A 98 7.90 -19.20 5.19
C SER A 98 7.91 -17.67 5.21
N TYR A 99 6.74 -17.06 5.00
CA TYR A 99 6.63 -15.61 4.78
C TYR A 99 6.04 -14.85 5.97
N PHE A 100 5.34 -15.56 6.86
CA PHE A 100 4.65 -14.97 8.00
C PHE A 100 4.83 -15.80 9.25
N ASP A 101 4.88 -15.14 10.40
CA ASP A 101 4.37 -15.76 11.61
C ASP A 101 2.88 -15.44 11.76
N VAL A 102 2.15 -16.35 12.40
CA VAL A 102 0.71 -16.22 12.61
C VAL A 102 0.31 -16.43 14.06
N ARG A 103 -0.71 -15.68 14.51
CA ARG A 103 -1.48 -15.96 15.72
C ARG A 103 -2.95 -16.11 15.34
N TYR A 104 -3.64 -17.00 16.03
CA TYR A 104 -5.05 -17.26 15.79
C TYR A 104 -5.88 -17.00 17.05
N TYR A 105 -6.98 -16.25 16.90
CA TYR A 105 -7.93 -15.96 17.97
C TYR A 105 -9.28 -16.57 17.60
N PRO A 106 -9.55 -17.84 17.96
CA PRO A 106 -10.75 -18.56 17.49
C PRO A 106 -12.06 -17.92 17.96
N GLY A 107 -12.11 -17.37 19.18
CA GLY A 107 -13.32 -16.76 19.73
C GLY A 107 -13.81 -15.53 18.96
N VAL A 108 -12.87 -14.63 18.59
CA VAL A 108 -13.16 -13.44 17.78
C VAL A 108 -13.11 -13.76 16.28
N GLY A 109 -12.51 -14.90 15.91
CA GLY A 109 -12.38 -15.35 14.53
C GLY A 109 -11.38 -14.54 13.72
N THR A 110 -10.24 -14.15 14.33
CA THR A 110 -9.20 -13.37 13.64
C THR A 110 -7.89 -14.14 13.51
N ILE A 111 -7.23 -13.97 12.36
CA ILE A 111 -5.86 -14.42 12.10
C ILE A 111 -4.96 -13.18 12.00
N HIS A 112 -3.92 -13.13 12.82
CA HIS A 112 -2.95 -12.05 12.82
C HIS A 112 -1.71 -12.52 12.08
N PHE A 113 -1.32 -11.80 11.03
CA PHE A 113 -0.15 -12.08 10.22
C PHE A 113 0.95 -11.09 10.57
N PHE A 114 2.15 -11.63 10.78
CA PHE A 114 3.37 -10.87 11.04
C PHE A 114 4.36 -11.19 9.92
N PRO A 115 4.50 -10.31 8.91
CA PRO A 115 5.43 -10.52 7.81
C PRO A 115 6.86 -10.69 8.29
N LYS A 116 7.61 -11.62 7.68
CA LYS A 116 9.03 -11.84 7.96
C LYS A 116 9.94 -10.96 7.10
N SER A 117 9.46 -10.47 5.97
CA SER A 117 10.20 -9.64 5.03
C SER A 117 9.43 -8.38 4.66
N LYS A 118 9.95 -7.22 5.09
CA LYS A 118 9.44 -5.91 4.69
C LYS A 118 9.50 -5.75 3.17
N THR A 119 10.59 -6.20 2.55
CA THR A 119 10.81 -6.11 1.10
C THR A 119 9.72 -6.84 0.31
N LEU A 120 9.29 -8.04 0.73
CA LEU A 120 8.21 -8.76 0.04
C LEU A 120 6.86 -8.05 0.19
N ILE A 121 6.58 -7.47 1.37
CA ILE A 121 5.37 -6.65 1.57
C ILE A 121 5.42 -5.38 0.70
N ASP A 122 6.58 -4.75 0.58
CA ASP A 122 6.78 -3.59 -0.30
C ASP A 122 6.57 -3.95 -1.77
N ARG A 123 7.09 -5.10 -2.23
CA ARG A 123 6.81 -5.62 -3.58
C ARG A 123 5.31 -5.83 -3.81
N MET A 124 4.61 -6.47 -2.87
CA MET A 124 3.16 -6.65 -2.94
C MET A 124 2.43 -5.30 -2.99
N ASN A 125 2.79 -4.35 -2.12
CA ASN A 125 2.19 -3.03 -2.07
C ASN A 125 2.40 -2.26 -3.38
N ARG A 126 3.60 -2.34 -3.98
CA ARG A 126 3.89 -1.75 -5.29
C ARG A 126 3.07 -2.41 -6.39
N TRP A 127 2.99 -3.74 -6.42
CA TRP A 127 2.16 -4.46 -7.40
C TRP A 127 0.68 -4.06 -7.30
N VAL A 128 0.11 -4.05 -6.09
CA VAL A 128 -1.27 -3.59 -5.88
C VAL A 128 -1.43 -2.12 -6.26
N GLY A 129 -0.50 -1.27 -5.86
CA GLY A 129 -0.53 0.16 -6.16
C GLY A 129 -0.58 0.44 -7.65
N ARG A 130 0.25 -0.26 -8.45
CA ARG A 130 0.22 -0.20 -9.91
C ARG A 130 -1.13 -0.66 -10.47
N GLN A 131 -1.63 -1.81 -10.01
CA GLN A 131 -2.92 -2.35 -10.48
C GLN A 131 -4.11 -1.45 -10.12
N ARG A 132 -4.02 -0.71 -9.01
CA ARG A 132 -5.01 0.28 -8.58
C ARG A 132 -4.78 1.67 -9.18
N ARG A 133 -3.72 1.85 -9.99
CA ARG A 133 -3.27 3.13 -10.54
C ARG A 133 -3.00 4.19 -9.48
N TRP A 134 -2.60 3.77 -8.28
CA TRP A 134 -2.18 4.66 -7.18
C TRP A 134 -0.70 5.03 -7.26
N LEU A 135 0.08 4.30 -8.06
CA LEU A 135 1.48 4.60 -8.31
C LEU A 135 1.64 5.22 -9.70
N PRO A 136 2.69 6.04 -9.90
CA PRO A 136 3.03 6.54 -11.22
C PRO A 136 3.28 5.37 -12.18
N PRO A 137 2.90 5.48 -13.47
CA PRO A 137 3.07 4.40 -14.43
C PRO A 137 4.56 4.13 -14.74
N VAL A 138 5.41 5.15 -14.61
CA VAL A 138 6.88 5.04 -14.71
C VAL A 138 7.49 5.62 -13.45
N GLU A 139 8.46 4.93 -12.83
CA GLU A 139 8.99 5.35 -11.52
C GLU A 139 9.67 6.73 -11.56
N SER A 140 10.28 7.09 -12.70
CA SER A 140 10.90 8.39 -12.95
C SER A 140 9.91 9.55 -13.12
N GLN A 141 8.60 9.28 -13.25
CA GLN A 141 7.60 10.35 -13.35
C GLN A 141 7.24 10.98 -12.00
N ALA A 142 7.59 10.33 -10.90
CA ALA A 142 7.39 10.89 -9.57
C ALA A 142 8.73 11.26 -8.96
N GLY A 143 8.86 12.47 -8.42
CA GLY A 143 10.07 12.86 -7.74
C GLY A 143 10.24 12.20 -6.39
N GLN A 144 11.37 12.53 -5.75
CA GLN A 144 11.82 11.89 -4.52
C GLN A 144 10.78 11.97 -3.39
N GLY A 145 10.09 13.10 -3.25
CA GLY A 145 9.11 13.28 -2.18
C GLY A 145 7.93 12.32 -2.27
N PHE A 146 7.51 11.90 -3.47
CA PHE A 146 6.48 10.88 -3.64
C PHE A 146 6.93 9.53 -3.08
N TRP A 147 8.14 9.11 -3.41
CA TRP A 147 8.67 7.83 -2.92
C TRP A 147 8.96 7.88 -1.42
N GLN A 148 9.43 9.04 -0.92
CA GLN A 148 9.65 9.28 0.49
C GLN A 148 8.35 9.12 1.30
N GLN A 149 7.23 9.74 0.90
CA GLN A 149 5.96 9.53 1.61
C GLN A 149 5.48 8.08 1.53
N PHE A 150 5.70 7.40 0.39
CA PHE A 150 5.25 6.03 0.19
C PHE A 150 5.97 5.07 1.14
N GLU A 151 7.28 5.27 1.31
CA GLU A 151 8.13 4.48 2.20
C GLU A 151 7.89 4.83 3.67
N GLN A 152 7.63 6.10 3.97
CA GLN A 152 7.40 6.61 5.33
C GLN A 152 5.93 6.53 5.77
N ALA A 153 5.02 6.02 4.95
CA ALA A 153 3.58 6.05 5.22
C ALA A 153 3.18 5.51 6.61
N GLU A 154 3.83 4.44 7.10
CA GLU A 154 3.58 3.92 8.45
C GLU A 154 4.02 4.88 9.57
N THR A 155 5.09 5.64 9.35
CA THR A 155 5.56 6.67 10.29
C THR A 155 4.64 7.90 10.27
N LEU A 156 4.05 8.20 9.12
CA LEU A 156 3.12 9.33 8.93
C LEU A 156 1.71 9.03 9.45
N ASP A 157 1.32 7.76 9.57
CA ASP A 157 -0.03 7.28 9.87
C ASP A 157 -0.69 8.01 11.05
N ARG A 158 0.01 8.09 12.19
CA ARG A 158 -0.50 8.77 13.40
C ARG A 158 -0.76 10.25 13.16
N ALA A 159 0.17 10.94 12.50
CA ALA A 159 0.02 12.37 12.21
C ALA A 159 -1.12 12.61 11.21
N PHE A 160 -1.25 11.74 10.21
CA PHE A 160 -2.37 11.76 9.27
C PHE A 160 -3.72 11.61 9.97
N HIS A 161 -3.90 10.57 10.80
CA HIS A 161 -5.13 10.39 11.55
C HIS A 161 -5.41 11.54 12.53
N THR A 162 -4.37 12.11 13.14
CA THR A 162 -4.50 13.30 14.01
C THR A 162 -5.01 14.49 13.23
N GLU A 163 -4.48 14.71 12.03
CA GLU A 163 -4.89 15.82 11.17
C GLU A 163 -6.32 15.65 10.65
N VAL A 164 -6.71 14.45 10.24
CA VAL A 164 -8.10 14.13 9.86
C VAL A 164 -9.06 14.42 11.01
N ASN A 165 -8.71 14.02 12.24
CA ASN A 165 -9.55 14.28 13.42
C ASN A 165 -9.69 15.76 13.76
N LYS A 166 -8.66 16.59 13.48
CA LYS A 166 -8.74 18.06 13.65
C LYS A 166 -9.69 18.68 12.63
N GLN A 167 -9.62 18.24 11.38
CA GLN A 167 -10.44 18.77 10.29
C GLN A 167 -11.90 18.27 10.36
N CYS A 168 -12.13 17.11 10.99
CA CYS A 168 -13.44 16.49 11.18
C CYS A 168 -13.62 16.07 12.65
N PRO A 169 -13.79 17.04 13.59
CA PRO A 169 -13.91 16.73 15.00
C PRO A 169 -15.18 15.93 15.27
N ARG A 170 -15.08 14.91 16.11
CA ARG A 170 -16.22 14.12 16.59
C ARG A 170 -16.94 14.93 17.69
N SER A 171 -18.00 15.68 17.37
CA SER A 171 -18.88 16.26 18.39
C SER A 171 -19.80 15.19 18.99
N SER A 172 -20.14 15.36 20.26
CA SER A 172 -20.99 14.46 21.05
C SER A 172 -22.48 14.50 20.71
N ARG A 173 -22.93 15.39 19.82
CA ARG A 173 -24.37 15.65 19.58
C ARG A 173 -24.91 15.32 18.19
N HIS A 174 -24.07 15.11 17.18
CA HIS A 174 -24.51 14.76 15.81
C HIS A 174 -23.60 13.73 15.15
N VAL A 175 -24.17 12.86 14.31
CA VAL A 175 -23.41 11.90 13.48
C VAL A 175 -22.56 12.70 12.50
N HIS A 176 -21.28 12.87 12.82
CA HIS A 176 -20.35 13.55 11.94
C HIS A 176 -20.04 12.71 10.70
N PHE A 177 -19.81 13.41 9.61
CA PHE A 177 -19.26 12.85 8.38
C PHE A 177 -17.91 12.18 8.68
N ASP A 178 -17.85 10.86 8.60
CA ASP A 178 -16.61 10.10 8.72
C ASP A 178 -16.01 9.93 7.31
N PRO A 179 -14.89 10.63 7.00
CA PRO A 179 -14.32 10.58 5.66
C PRO A 179 -13.79 9.19 5.28
N PHE A 180 -13.34 8.37 6.24
CA PHE A 180 -12.89 7.00 5.97
C PHE A 180 -14.04 6.07 5.63
N TRP A 181 -15.19 6.26 6.30
CA TRP A 181 -16.41 5.54 5.95
C TRP A 181 -16.93 6.00 4.57
N ALA A 182 -16.98 7.31 4.34
CA ALA A 182 -17.54 7.91 3.14
C ALA A 182 -16.86 7.45 1.86
N ILE A 183 -15.52 7.39 1.80
CA ILE A 183 -14.80 6.91 0.60
C ILE A 183 -15.11 5.45 0.24
N LYS A 184 -15.57 4.66 1.22
CA LYS A 184 -15.80 3.22 1.06
C LYS A 184 -17.27 2.86 0.88
N HIS A 185 -18.15 3.58 1.54
CA HIS A 185 -19.57 3.23 1.68
C HIS A 185 -20.53 4.37 1.33
N GLY A 186 -20.05 5.61 1.25
CA GLY A 186 -20.89 6.78 0.94
C GLY A 186 -21.32 6.83 -0.52
N GLY A 187 -22.32 7.69 -0.79
CA GLY A 187 -22.72 8.06 -2.15
C GLY A 187 -21.63 8.86 -2.89
N GLU A 188 -21.83 9.15 -4.17
CA GLU A 188 -20.81 9.85 -4.99
C GLU A 188 -20.33 11.18 -4.36
N SER A 189 -21.27 12.05 -3.97
CA SER A 189 -20.95 13.33 -3.30
C SER A 189 -20.21 13.15 -1.98
N GLU A 190 -20.59 12.14 -1.18
CA GLU A 190 -19.91 11.83 0.07
C GLU A 190 -18.50 11.29 -0.18
N ARG A 191 -18.32 10.44 -1.20
CA ARG A 191 -17.00 9.92 -1.60
C ARG A 191 -16.08 11.04 -2.07
N GLU A 192 -16.59 11.95 -2.90
CA GLU A 192 -15.87 13.14 -3.38
C GLU A 192 -15.40 14.01 -2.20
N LYS A 193 -16.32 14.32 -1.28
CA LYS A 193 -16.02 15.07 -0.05
C LYS A 193 -15.00 14.34 0.83
N GLY A 194 -15.14 13.03 0.99
CA GLY A 194 -14.22 12.19 1.77
C GLY A 194 -12.82 12.20 1.18
N HIS A 195 -12.70 11.99 -0.13
CA HIS A 195 -11.41 12.05 -0.83
C HIS A 195 -10.75 13.42 -0.67
N ARG A 196 -11.49 14.51 -0.84
CA ARG A 196 -10.95 15.88 -0.69
C ARG A 196 -10.37 16.13 0.70
N LEU A 197 -11.12 15.81 1.75
CA LEU A 197 -10.71 16.02 3.14
C LEU A 197 -9.47 15.20 3.51
N LEU A 198 -9.46 13.91 3.14
CA LEU A 198 -8.33 13.07 3.45
C LEU A 198 -7.08 13.47 2.64
N THR A 199 -7.22 13.85 1.38
CA THR A 199 -6.11 14.38 0.58
C THR A 199 -5.56 15.67 1.19
N GLN A 200 -6.42 16.59 1.65
CA GLN A 200 -6.00 17.83 2.30
C GLN A 200 -5.25 17.58 3.62
N ALA A 201 -5.74 16.65 4.44
CA ALA A 201 -5.06 16.25 5.67
C ALA A 201 -3.68 15.66 5.38
N MET A 202 -3.55 14.79 4.36
CA MET A 202 -2.26 14.24 3.96
C MET A 202 -1.32 15.33 3.44
N SER A 203 -1.78 16.24 2.58
CA SER A 203 -0.98 17.39 2.12
C SER A 203 -0.40 18.19 3.28
N THR A 204 -1.20 18.46 4.31
CA THR A 204 -0.78 19.23 5.49
C THR A 204 0.31 18.49 6.27
N VAL A 205 0.16 17.18 6.44
CA VAL A 205 1.12 16.31 7.12
C VAL A 205 2.45 16.20 6.37
N LEU A 206 2.41 16.17 5.04
CA LEU A 206 3.60 16.15 4.20
C LEU A 206 4.33 17.49 4.21
N ALA A 207 3.60 18.59 4.05
CA ALA A 207 4.16 19.95 4.07
C ALA A 207 4.86 20.25 5.40
N SER A 208 4.25 19.88 6.54
CA SER A 208 4.88 20.03 7.88
C SER A 208 6.18 19.24 8.08
N ARG A 209 6.51 18.31 7.17
CA ARG A 209 7.74 17.50 7.17
C ARG A 209 8.67 17.83 6.02
N GLY A 210 8.37 18.86 5.23
CA GLY A 210 9.14 19.24 4.05
C GLY A 210 9.12 18.18 2.94
N ILE A 211 8.08 17.34 2.89
CA ILE A 211 7.92 16.33 1.83
C ILE A 211 7.01 16.93 0.77
N ASP A 212 7.56 17.16 -0.42
CA ASP A 212 6.79 17.57 -1.60
C ASP A 212 6.55 16.36 -2.52
N PRO A 213 5.34 15.76 -2.52
CA PRO A 213 5.03 14.63 -3.38
C PRO A 213 4.93 15.00 -4.87
N ASP A 214 4.90 16.29 -5.23
CA ASP A 214 4.71 16.78 -6.59
C ASP A 214 5.96 17.35 -7.24
N ALA A 215 7.04 17.51 -6.46
CA ALA A 215 8.36 17.84 -6.98
C ALA A 215 8.66 16.87 -8.12
N VAL A 216 8.77 17.38 -9.35
CA VAL A 216 9.18 16.57 -10.50
C VAL A 216 10.70 16.45 -10.42
N LEU A 217 11.26 15.30 -10.81
CA LEU A 217 12.69 15.27 -11.09
C LEU A 217 12.95 16.32 -12.17
N GLU A 218 13.75 17.35 -11.88
CA GLU A 218 14.34 18.17 -12.93
C GLU A 218 15.16 17.21 -13.79
N ASN A 219 14.56 16.72 -14.88
CA ASN A 219 15.33 16.17 -15.97
C ASN A 219 16.05 17.37 -16.58
N GLU A 220 17.22 17.71 -16.04
CA GLU A 220 18.26 18.34 -16.83
C GLU A 220 18.50 17.41 -18.03
N PRO A 221 18.21 17.80 -19.28
CA PRO A 221 18.73 17.07 -20.41
C PRO A 221 20.25 17.21 -20.34
N SER A 222 20.91 16.22 -19.74
CA SER A 222 22.36 16.12 -19.68
C SER A 222 22.91 16.35 -21.08
N SER A 223 23.64 17.45 -21.20
CA SER A 223 24.39 17.91 -22.37
C SER A 223 25.08 16.75 -23.09
N LEU A 224 24.45 16.26 -24.17
CA LEU A 224 25.02 15.24 -25.04
C LEU A 224 25.05 15.70 -26.51
N LEU A 225 25.20 17.01 -26.75
CA LEU A 225 25.30 17.57 -28.10
C LEU A 225 26.13 18.87 -28.20
N GLU A 226 27.22 19.02 -27.44
CA GLU A 226 28.20 20.11 -27.68
C GLU A 226 29.66 19.62 -27.66
N TRP A 227 29.90 18.40 -28.15
CA TRP A 227 31.24 17.89 -28.48
C TRP A 227 31.35 17.45 -29.94
N ALA A 228 30.76 18.23 -30.85
CA ALA A 228 31.14 18.19 -32.27
C ALA A 228 31.98 19.43 -32.54
N GLU A 229 33.28 19.20 -32.49
CA GLU A 229 34.37 20.15 -32.67
C GLU A 229 34.20 21.04 -33.90
N ALA A 230 34.64 22.28 -33.69
CA ALA A 230 35.19 23.17 -34.69
C ALA A 230 35.96 22.45 -35.81
N LEU A 231 35.57 22.71 -37.07
CA LEU A 231 36.50 22.73 -38.20
C LEU A 231 36.21 23.94 -39.11
N PRO A 232 37.25 24.51 -39.74
CA PRO A 232 37.32 25.92 -40.09
C PRO A 232 36.82 26.26 -41.50
N SER A 233 36.65 27.57 -41.72
CA SER A 233 36.33 28.23 -42.99
C SER A 233 37.42 28.02 -44.05
N ASP A 234 37.04 27.51 -45.21
CA ASP A 234 37.10 28.21 -46.51
C ASP A 234 36.88 27.22 -47.66
N THR A 235 36.12 27.65 -48.67
CA THR A 235 36.39 27.59 -50.13
C THR A 235 35.08 27.62 -50.94
N VAL A 236 34.61 28.83 -51.24
CA VAL A 236 34.40 29.40 -52.60
C VAL A 236 33.76 28.54 -53.72
N LEU A 237 32.61 29.05 -54.22
CA LEU A 237 32.04 29.05 -55.59
C LEU A 237 31.80 27.72 -56.35
N ALA A 238 30.56 27.47 -56.78
CA ALA A 238 30.03 27.91 -58.10
C ALA A 238 28.64 27.30 -58.44
N LEU A 239 27.94 28.03 -59.31
CA LEU A 239 26.57 27.90 -59.80
C LEU A 239 26.25 26.67 -60.68
N ALA A 240 24.93 26.40 -60.75
CA ALA A 240 24.12 25.97 -61.90
C ALA A 240 24.28 24.53 -62.43
N SER A 241 23.19 23.75 -62.35
CA SER A 241 22.20 23.54 -63.44
C SER A 241 20.99 22.79 -62.91
#